data_AF-A0A085WQL8-F1
#
_entry.id   AF-A0A085WQL8-F1
#
_cell.length_a   1.000
_cell.length_b   1.000
_cell.length_c   1.000
_cell.angle_alpha   90.00
_cell.angle_beta   90.00
_cell.angle_gamma   90.00
#
_symmetry.space_group_name_H-M   'P 1'
#
loop_
_entity.id
_entity.type
_entity.pdbx_description
1 polymer ?
#
loop_
_entity_poly.entity_id
_entity_poly.type
_entity_poly.pdbx_seq_one_letter_code
_entity_poly.pdbx_strand_id
1 'polypeptide(L)'
;MVTLTSPALAQTPEPAAEPAQAPPAVQAAEPKAPPPAPAAEAKPTPSEAKPPPAEPQPTAPVPAAPAPAPKPAPAAAAPAPTAAPAPAPKPQAAPPAPAAAAAPVPEKKDDAETYRREQVKSEARFILENLITGDARRAAGELTYPFQLEDKRYNTPEELVAAWVKQLRTKRTDLMNLYDIEVLSMAEMEKKYGKPPARLGLGSLRDPDIYLAVGNLSGHAAILLFRAPIGTPPKAFAYTD
;
A
#
# COMPACT_ATOMS: atom_id res chain seq x y z
N MET A 1 49.06 35.53 25.03
CA MET A 1 48.34 36.38 25.99
C MET A 1 46.86 36.26 25.63
N VAL A 2 46.05 35.54 26.44
CA VAL A 2 45.19 36.09 27.53
C VAL A 2 44.06 36.90 26.85
N THR A 3 42.76 36.53 26.84
CA THR A 3 41.90 35.97 27.90
C THR A 3 40.58 35.42 27.32
N LEU A 4 40.02 34.39 27.97
CA LEU A 4 38.58 34.04 27.93
C LEU A 4 37.73 35.21 28.47
N THR A 5 36.47 35.34 28.05
CA THR A 5 35.33 35.74 28.92
C THR A 5 34.00 35.58 28.17
N SER A 6 33.19 34.63 28.64
CA SER A 6 31.73 34.66 28.58
C SER A 6 31.20 35.33 29.84
N PRO A 7 30.03 35.99 29.77
CA PRO A 7 28.99 35.87 30.81
C PRO A 7 27.65 35.53 30.13
N ALA A 8 26.84 34.54 30.53
CA ALA A 8 26.27 34.19 31.83
C ALA A 8 25.28 35.23 32.42
N LEU A 9 23.99 34.83 32.39
CA LEU A 9 22.91 35.06 33.36
C LEU A 9 21.90 36.24 33.23
N ALA A 10 20.65 35.84 33.53
CA ALA A 10 19.46 36.60 33.96
C ALA A 10 18.59 37.21 32.83
N GLN A 11 17.25 37.15 32.86
CA GLN A 11 16.37 37.09 34.03
C GLN A 11 14.95 36.63 33.63
N THR A 12 14.46 35.62 34.33
CA THR A 12 13.05 35.29 34.54
C THR A 12 12.36 36.43 35.28
N PRO A 13 11.10 36.75 34.96
CA PRO A 13 10.16 37.23 35.96
C PRO A 13 9.06 36.20 36.23
N GLU A 14 9.09 35.64 37.43
CA GLU A 14 7.96 35.02 38.14
C GLU A 14 7.52 36.00 39.26
N PRO A 15 6.52 35.70 40.10
CA PRO A 15 5.10 36.06 40.01
C PRO A 15 4.71 37.15 41.04
N ALA A 16 3.51 37.75 40.91
CA ALA A 16 2.73 38.18 42.08
C ALA A 16 1.30 38.66 41.72
N ALA A 17 0.36 38.16 42.52
CA ALA A 17 -0.86 38.81 43.00
C ALA A 17 -2.13 38.81 42.13
N GLU A 18 -2.95 37.80 42.42
CA GLU A 18 -4.41 37.86 42.57
C GLU A 18 -4.88 39.10 43.38
N PRO A 19 -6.08 39.66 43.12
CA PRO A 19 -7.20 39.34 44.01
C PRO A 19 -8.55 39.11 43.30
N ALA A 20 -9.17 37.99 43.66
CA ALA A 20 -10.55 37.80 44.12
C ALA A 20 -11.74 38.55 43.50
N GLN A 21 -12.78 37.72 43.27
CA GLN A 21 -14.24 37.96 43.23
C GLN A 21 -14.86 37.79 41.85
N ALA A 22 -15.94 37.02 41.64
CA ALA A 22 -16.63 35.98 42.41
C ALA A 22 -17.54 35.25 41.39
N PRO A 23 -17.82 33.95 41.58
CA PRO A 23 -18.61 33.15 40.65
C PRO A 23 -20.12 33.36 40.87
N PRO A 24 -20.96 33.47 39.83
CA PRO A 24 -22.37 33.23 39.98
C PRO A 24 -22.67 31.71 39.97
N ALA A 25 -22.97 31.24 41.18
CA ALA A 25 -24.06 30.33 41.53
C ALA A 25 -24.15 28.95 40.83
N VAL A 26 -23.69 27.95 41.58
CA VAL A 26 -24.40 26.72 41.93
C VAL A 26 -25.83 26.59 41.38
N GLN A 27 -26.03 25.59 40.51
CA GLN A 27 -27.23 24.76 40.58
C GLN A 27 -26.79 23.34 40.95
N ALA A 28 -26.70 23.11 42.26
CA ALA A 28 -26.80 21.78 42.83
C ALA A 28 -28.28 21.43 42.88
N ALA A 29 -28.68 20.42 42.11
CA ALA A 29 -29.84 19.61 42.43
C ALA A 29 -29.36 18.17 42.55
N GLU A 30 -29.49 17.70 43.78
CA GLU A 30 -29.17 16.39 44.32
C GLU A 30 -29.88 15.20 43.62
N PRO A 31 -29.43 13.97 43.92
CA PRO A 31 -29.58 12.81 43.08
C PRO A 31 -30.94 12.15 43.28
N LYS A 32 -31.59 11.77 42.19
CA LYS A 32 -32.63 10.75 42.25
C LYS A 32 -32.03 9.38 41.98
N ALA A 33 -32.03 8.62 43.07
CA ALA A 33 -31.79 7.22 43.26
C ALA A 33 -32.08 6.29 42.07
N PRO A 34 -31.32 5.19 41.94
CA PRO A 34 -31.61 4.12 41.01
C PRO A 34 -32.89 3.38 41.46
N PRO A 35 -33.85 3.11 40.56
CA PRO A 35 -34.85 2.09 40.79
C PRO A 35 -34.38 0.73 40.22
N PRO A 36 -34.98 -0.36 40.69
CA PRO A 36 -34.25 -1.45 41.34
C PRO A 36 -33.86 -2.59 40.38
N ALA A 37 -32.71 -3.20 40.65
CA ALA A 37 -32.57 -4.64 40.48
C ALA A 37 -33.38 -5.33 41.59
N PRO A 38 -34.26 -6.26 41.23
CA PRO A 38 -34.32 -7.49 42.00
C PRO A 38 -34.58 -8.75 41.15
N ALA A 39 -34.25 -9.87 41.79
CA ALA A 39 -34.43 -11.26 41.37
C ALA A 39 -33.32 -11.78 40.42
N ALA A 40 -32.19 -12.25 40.94
CA ALA A 40 -32.02 -13.51 41.67
C ALA A 40 -32.00 -14.73 40.74
N GLU A 41 -30.93 -15.51 40.94
CA GLU A 41 -30.79 -16.94 40.63
C GLU A 41 -30.89 -17.30 39.13
N ALA A 42 -29.80 -17.74 38.50
CA ALA A 42 -29.19 -19.00 38.88
C ALA A 42 -27.67 -19.04 38.65
N LYS A 43 -26.96 -19.46 39.70
CA LYS A 43 -25.77 -20.31 39.51
C LYS A 43 -26.20 -21.55 38.70
N PRO A 44 -25.36 -22.01 37.78
CA PRO A 44 -24.77 -23.30 38.05
C PRO A 44 -23.27 -23.32 37.72
N THR A 45 -22.47 -23.59 38.75
CA THR A 45 -21.28 -24.43 38.64
C THR A 45 -21.58 -25.67 39.49
N PRO A 46 -21.02 -26.87 39.24
CA PRO A 46 -20.11 -27.29 38.17
C PRO A 46 -20.61 -28.56 37.44
N SER A 47 -20.64 -28.57 36.11
CA SER A 47 -20.77 -29.84 35.38
C SER A 47 -19.36 -30.34 35.02
N GLU A 48 -18.78 -31.04 35.98
CA GLU A 48 -17.71 -32.00 35.76
C GLU A 48 -18.28 -33.12 34.88
N ALA A 49 -17.91 -33.14 33.59
CA ALA A 49 -18.01 -34.34 32.77
C ALA A 49 -17.20 -34.21 31.47
N LYS A 50 -16.12 -35.00 31.46
CA LYS A 50 -15.53 -35.70 30.31
C LYS A 50 -14.43 -34.95 29.53
N PRO A 51 -13.16 -35.39 29.63
CA PRO A 51 -12.15 -34.98 28.69
C PRO A 51 -12.55 -35.41 27.26
N PRO A 52 -12.31 -34.58 26.24
CA PRO A 52 -12.51 -34.99 24.86
C PRO A 52 -11.63 -36.21 24.54
N PRO A 53 -12.09 -37.16 23.73
CA PRO A 53 -11.26 -38.23 23.19
C PRO A 53 -10.02 -37.64 22.55
N ALA A 54 -8.85 -38.20 22.88
CA ALA A 54 -7.58 -37.85 22.28
C ALA A 54 -7.72 -37.82 20.74
N GLU A 55 -7.51 -36.65 20.15
CA GLU A 55 -7.29 -36.53 18.73
C GLU A 55 -6.12 -37.45 18.33
N PRO A 56 -6.26 -38.23 17.24
CA PRO A 56 -5.17 -39.03 16.72
C PRO A 56 -4.00 -38.11 16.37
N GLN A 57 -2.85 -38.41 16.96
CA GLN A 57 -1.59 -37.73 16.67
C GLN A 57 -1.37 -37.69 15.15
N PRO A 58 -1.04 -36.53 14.57
CA PRO A 58 -0.57 -36.48 13.20
C PRO A 58 0.70 -37.34 13.10
N THR A 59 0.60 -38.42 12.33
CA THR A 59 1.73 -39.23 11.89
C THR A 59 2.82 -38.31 11.36
N ALA A 60 4.03 -38.49 11.90
CA ALA A 60 5.24 -37.80 11.50
C ALA A 60 5.40 -37.77 9.96
N PRO A 61 5.81 -36.64 9.37
CA PRO A 61 6.18 -36.61 7.96
C PRO A 61 7.38 -37.53 7.77
N VAL A 62 7.18 -38.56 6.93
CA VAL A 62 8.25 -39.38 6.36
C VAL A 62 9.25 -38.44 5.68
N PRO A 63 10.56 -38.54 5.98
CA PRO A 63 11.57 -37.80 5.25
C PRO A 63 11.51 -38.23 3.78
N ALA A 64 11.09 -37.32 2.91
CA ALA A 64 11.21 -37.51 1.47
C ALA A 64 12.70 -37.66 1.14
N ALA A 65 13.03 -38.79 0.51
CA ALA A 65 14.38 -39.08 0.04
C ALA A 65 14.88 -37.96 -0.89
N PRO A 66 16.17 -37.58 -0.80
CA PRO A 66 16.75 -36.54 -1.64
C PRO A 66 16.64 -36.91 -3.12
N ALA A 67 16.19 -35.93 -3.92
CA ALA A 67 16.09 -36.03 -5.36
C ALA A 67 17.46 -36.36 -6.00
N PRO A 68 17.51 -37.22 -7.04
CA PRO A 68 18.75 -37.55 -7.72
C PRO A 68 19.35 -36.33 -8.43
N ALA A 69 20.68 -36.22 -8.36
CA ALA A 69 21.48 -35.15 -8.95
C ALA A 69 21.27 -35.03 -10.47
N PRO A 70 21.32 -33.81 -11.02
CA PRO A 70 21.21 -33.59 -12.46
C PRO A 70 22.41 -34.20 -13.21
N LYS A 71 22.11 -34.95 -14.26
CA LYS A 71 23.06 -35.52 -15.21
C LYS A 71 23.74 -34.38 -16.00
N PRO A 72 25.08 -34.38 -16.16
CA PRO A 72 25.76 -33.36 -16.96
C PRO A 72 25.33 -33.42 -18.42
N ALA A 73 25.01 -32.25 -18.99
CA ALA A 73 24.73 -32.12 -20.42
C ALA A 73 26.01 -32.28 -21.26
N PRO A 74 25.93 -32.88 -22.47
CA PRO A 74 27.08 -33.01 -23.36
C PRO A 74 27.58 -31.64 -23.84
N ALA A 75 28.90 -31.48 -23.89
CA ALA A 75 29.56 -30.32 -24.46
C ALA A 75 29.21 -30.17 -25.95
N ALA A 76 28.62 -29.03 -26.33
CA ALA A 76 28.42 -28.67 -27.72
C ALA A 76 29.76 -28.30 -28.36
N ALA A 77 30.06 -28.94 -29.49
CA ALA A 77 31.25 -28.73 -30.28
C ALA A 77 31.31 -27.32 -30.87
N ALA A 78 32.53 -26.77 -30.95
CA ALA A 78 32.82 -25.49 -31.58
C ALA A 78 32.55 -25.53 -33.10
N PRO A 79 31.87 -24.53 -33.69
CA PRO A 79 31.80 -24.40 -35.14
C PRO A 79 33.11 -23.81 -35.69
N ALA A 80 33.57 -24.40 -36.80
CA ALA A 80 34.75 -24.00 -37.55
C ALA A 80 34.59 -22.62 -38.23
N PRO A 81 35.69 -21.89 -38.48
CA PRO A 81 35.65 -20.59 -39.14
C PRO A 81 35.25 -20.72 -40.61
N THR A 82 34.20 -19.99 -41.00
CA THR A 82 33.75 -19.87 -42.39
C THR A 82 34.53 -18.75 -43.08
N ALA A 83 34.90 -19.01 -44.34
CA ALA A 83 35.79 -18.23 -45.19
C ALA A 83 35.32 -16.79 -45.49
N ALA A 84 36.32 -15.96 -45.82
CA ALA A 84 36.20 -14.55 -46.16
C ALA A 84 35.33 -14.28 -47.41
N PRO A 85 34.48 -13.24 -47.40
CA PRO A 85 33.84 -12.72 -48.61
C PRO A 85 34.80 -11.90 -49.48
N ALA A 86 34.65 -12.06 -50.80
CA ALA A 86 35.35 -11.35 -51.86
C ALA A 86 34.92 -9.85 -51.98
N PRO A 87 35.65 -9.01 -52.74
CA PRO A 87 35.68 -7.55 -52.57
C PRO A 87 34.43 -6.80 -53.08
N ALA A 88 34.19 -5.66 -52.43
CA ALA A 88 33.05 -4.76 -52.62
C ALA A 88 32.96 -4.12 -54.03
N PRO A 89 31.76 -3.98 -54.60
CA PRO A 89 31.53 -3.10 -55.75
C PRO A 89 31.49 -1.62 -55.33
N LYS A 90 32.04 -0.75 -56.19
CA LYS A 90 32.12 0.70 -56.01
C LYS A 90 30.73 1.34 -55.88
N PRO A 91 30.54 2.36 -55.02
CA PRO A 91 29.30 3.13 -54.97
C PRO A 91 29.12 3.97 -56.24
N GLN A 92 28.05 3.69 -56.99
CA GLN A 92 27.54 4.57 -58.04
C GLN A 92 26.62 5.60 -57.37
N ALA A 93 26.92 6.88 -57.53
CA ALA A 93 26.13 7.97 -56.96
C ALA A 93 24.73 8.00 -57.58
N ALA A 94 23.70 7.83 -56.76
CA ALA A 94 22.30 8.02 -57.15
C ALA A 94 21.91 9.52 -57.03
N PRO A 95 21.08 10.05 -57.95
CA PRO A 95 20.62 11.44 -57.92
C PRO A 95 19.66 11.72 -56.74
N PRO A 96 19.53 12.99 -56.30
CA PRO A 96 18.76 13.33 -55.10
C PRO A 96 17.26 13.14 -55.33
N ALA A 97 16.63 12.34 -54.47
CA ALA A 97 15.18 12.17 -54.41
C ALA A 97 14.52 13.43 -53.80
N PRO A 98 13.33 13.83 -54.28
CA PRO A 98 12.62 15.02 -53.82
C PRO A 98 12.16 14.87 -52.37
N ALA A 99 12.25 15.99 -51.64
CA ALA A 99 11.90 16.13 -50.23
C ALA A 99 10.53 15.54 -49.90
N ALA A 100 10.54 14.41 -49.20
CA ALA A 100 9.36 13.90 -48.51
C ALA A 100 9.00 14.91 -47.41
N ALA A 101 7.81 15.48 -47.53
CA ALA A 101 7.18 16.28 -46.49
C ALA A 101 7.25 15.53 -45.15
N ALA A 102 7.84 16.18 -44.15
CA ALA A 102 7.83 15.69 -42.78
C ALA A 102 6.38 15.59 -42.30
N ALA A 103 5.86 14.37 -42.18
CA ALA A 103 4.66 14.11 -41.40
C ALA A 103 4.94 14.48 -39.93
N PRO A 104 4.00 15.12 -39.23
CA PRO A 104 4.17 15.43 -37.81
C PRO A 104 4.21 14.11 -37.03
N VAL A 105 5.17 13.97 -36.11
CA VAL A 105 5.31 12.82 -35.22
C VAL A 105 4.59 13.16 -33.90
N PRO A 106 3.49 12.49 -33.51
CA PRO A 106 2.89 12.70 -32.20
C PRO A 106 2.60 11.36 -31.51
N GLU A 107 3.62 10.65 -31.00
CA GLU A 107 3.35 9.36 -30.31
C GLU A 107 4.09 9.12 -28.98
N LYS A 108 5.16 9.87 -28.64
CA LYS A 108 5.95 9.55 -27.42
C LYS A 108 5.26 9.79 -26.07
N LYS A 109 4.16 10.57 -26.01
CA LYS A 109 3.49 10.87 -24.73
C LYS A 109 2.52 9.76 -24.31
N ASP A 110 1.81 9.16 -25.25
CA ASP A 110 0.84 8.11 -25.00
C ASP A 110 1.51 6.81 -24.53
N ASP A 111 2.69 6.48 -25.07
CA ASP A 111 3.48 5.33 -24.62
C ASP A 111 3.91 5.46 -23.15
N ALA A 112 4.38 6.65 -22.75
CA ALA A 112 4.88 6.89 -21.39
C ALA A 112 3.76 6.89 -20.34
N GLU A 113 2.56 7.31 -20.69
CA GLU A 113 1.40 7.20 -19.80
C GLU A 113 0.90 5.77 -19.70
N THR A 114 0.81 5.05 -20.82
CA THR A 114 0.41 3.64 -20.85
C THR A 114 1.35 2.79 -19.98
N TYR A 115 2.67 2.98 -20.16
CA TYR A 115 3.68 2.30 -19.35
C TYR A 115 3.55 2.61 -17.85
N ARG A 116 3.20 3.86 -17.49
CA ARG A 116 2.94 4.22 -16.08
C ARG A 116 1.71 3.53 -15.54
N ARG A 117 0.62 3.46 -16.31
CA ARG A 117 -0.60 2.74 -15.90
C ARG A 117 -0.31 1.26 -15.67
N GLU A 118 0.51 0.64 -16.52
CA GLU A 118 0.92 -0.76 -16.35
C GLU A 118 1.77 -0.98 -15.09
N GLN A 119 2.70 -0.07 -14.78
CA GLN A 119 3.46 -0.13 -13.53
C GLN A 119 2.54 0.00 -12.31
N VAL A 120 1.63 0.99 -12.32
CA VAL A 120 0.65 1.16 -11.23
C VAL A 120 -0.25 -0.07 -11.10
N LYS A 121 -0.69 -0.67 -12.22
CA LYS A 121 -1.50 -1.89 -12.21
C LYS A 121 -0.73 -3.06 -11.60
N SER A 122 0.54 -3.22 -11.96
CA SER A 122 1.41 -4.28 -11.44
C SER A 122 1.65 -4.13 -9.94
N GLU A 123 1.91 -2.89 -9.49
CA GLU A 123 2.13 -2.58 -8.08
C GLU A 123 0.85 -2.75 -7.24
N ALA A 124 -0.29 -2.29 -7.76
CA ALA A 124 -1.60 -2.50 -7.14
C ALA A 124 -1.92 -3.99 -7.00
N ARG A 125 -1.63 -4.77 -8.04
CA ARG A 125 -1.81 -6.23 -8.02
C ARG A 125 -0.97 -6.86 -6.92
N PHE A 126 0.31 -6.52 -6.86
CA PHE A 126 1.21 -7.02 -5.83
C PHE A 126 0.70 -6.70 -4.42
N ILE A 127 0.29 -5.46 -4.15
CA ILE A 127 -0.23 -5.06 -2.83
C ILE A 127 -1.51 -5.85 -2.49
N LEU A 128 -2.48 -5.90 -3.41
CA LEU A 128 -3.76 -6.58 -3.18
C LEU A 128 -3.59 -8.10 -3.00
N GLU A 129 -2.74 -8.75 -3.79
CA GLU A 129 -2.45 -10.18 -3.65
C GLU A 129 -1.81 -10.51 -2.30
N ASN A 130 -0.88 -9.67 -1.82
CA ASN A 130 -0.31 -9.84 -0.49
C ASN A 130 -1.36 -9.65 0.62
N LEU A 131 -2.28 -8.68 0.47
CA LEU A 131 -3.37 -8.49 1.43
C LEU A 131 -4.33 -9.70 1.46
N ILE A 132 -4.69 -10.25 0.30
CA ILE A 132 -5.54 -11.45 0.19
C ILE A 132 -4.88 -12.65 0.87
N THR A 133 -3.58 -12.84 0.63
CA THR A 133 -2.77 -13.94 1.20
C THR A 133 -2.48 -13.74 2.70
N GLY A 134 -2.82 -12.57 3.27
CA GLY A 134 -2.61 -12.26 4.68
C GLY A 134 -1.22 -11.70 5.02
N ASP A 135 -0.38 -11.42 4.03
CA ASP A 135 0.96 -10.84 4.20
C ASP A 135 0.93 -9.30 4.19
N ALA A 136 0.30 -8.73 5.22
CA ALA A 136 0.22 -7.28 5.40
C ALA A 136 1.60 -6.63 5.58
N ARG A 137 2.61 -7.37 6.05
CA ARG A 137 3.95 -6.84 6.31
C ARG A 137 4.70 -6.56 5.01
N ARG A 138 4.61 -7.48 4.05
CA ARG A 138 5.17 -7.28 2.72
C ARG A 138 4.47 -6.16 1.97
N ALA A 139 3.13 -6.10 2.04
CA ALA A 139 2.36 -5.00 1.46
C ALA A 139 2.79 -3.64 2.05
N ALA A 140 2.95 -3.53 3.36
CA ALA A 140 3.34 -2.29 4.03
C ALA A 140 4.76 -1.79 3.72
N GLY A 141 5.66 -2.68 3.27
CA GLY A 141 7.05 -2.33 2.93
C GLY A 141 7.18 -1.48 1.65
N GLU A 142 6.26 -1.64 0.71
CA GLU A 142 6.29 -0.95 -0.60
C GLU A 142 5.53 0.39 -0.60
N LEU A 143 4.85 0.73 0.51
CA LEU A 143 4.00 1.92 0.59
C LEU A 143 4.81 3.19 0.91
N THR A 144 4.21 4.33 0.58
CA THR A 144 4.69 5.64 1.02
C THR A 144 3.98 6.06 2.29
N TYR A 145 4.77 6.51 3.25
CA TYR A 145 4.28 7.09 4.49
C TYR A 145 4.37 8.62 4.42
N PRO A 146 3.39 9.34 5.01
CA PRO A 146 2.26 8.81 5.77
C PRO A 146 1.17 8.20 4.88
N PHE A 147 0.63 7.05 5.31
CA PHE A 147 -0.33 6.25 4.57
C PHE A 147 -1.75 6.46 5.12
N GLN A 148 -2.73 6.68 4.24
CA GLN A 148 -4.14 6.83 4.61
C GLN A 148 -4.88 5.51 4.38
N LEU A 149 -5.32 4.86 5.46
CA LEU A 149 -6.14 3.66 5.40
C LEU A 149 -7.55 4.01 5.87
N GLU A 150 -8.51 3.97 4.96
CA GLU A 150 -9.90 4.39 5.21
C GLU A 150 -9.95 5.82 5.80
N ASP A 151 -10.40 5.96 7.04
CA ASP A 151 -10.54 7.22 7.76
C ASP A 151 -9.28 7.59 8.58
N LYS A 152 -8.33 6.66 8.72
CA LYS A 152 -7.17 6.82 9.62
C LYS A 152 -5.85 6.93 8.88
N ARG A 153 -5.03 7.89 9.31
CA ARG A 153 -3.66 8.08 8.83
C ARG A 153 -2.66 7.36 9.71
N TYR A 154 -1.69 6.69 9.08
CA TYR A 154 -0.62 5.94 9.72
C TYR A 154 0.72 6.54 9.29
N ASN A 155 1.59 6.84 10.26
CA ASN A 155 2.90 7.44 9.97
C ASN A 155 4.01 6.39 9.87
N THR A 156 3.80 5.22 10.45
CA THR A 156 4.77 4.13 10.49
C THR A 156 4.21 2.84 9.88
N PRO A 157 5.07 1.98 9.28
CA PRO A 157 4.64 0.70 8.74
C PRO A 157 4.13 -0.25 9.83
N GLU A 158 4.70 -0.22 11.04
CA GLU A 158 4.31 -1.10 12.14
C GLU A 158 2.86 -0.87 12.57
N GLU A 159 2.44 0.40 12.68
CA GLU A 159 1.06 0.75 13.03
C GLU A 159 0.07 0.32 11.94
N LEU A 160 0.44 0.48 10.67
CA LEU A 160 -0.38 0.07 9.54
C LEU A 160 -0.56 -1.45 9.50
N VAL A 161 0.54 -2.20 9.67
CA VAL A 161 0.51 -3.68 9.71
C VAL A 161 -0.39 -4.16 10.84
N ALA A 162 -0.30 -3.57 12.04
CA ALA A 162 -1.18 -3.94 13.15
C ALA A 162 -2.66 -3.72 12.82
N ALA A 163 -3.00 -2.61 12.15
CA ALA A 163 -4.36 -2.31 11.71
C ALA A 163 -4.86 -3.29 10.65
N TRP A 164 -4.06 -3.55 9.61
CA TRP A 164 -4.42 -4.51 8.56
C TRP A 164 -4.54 -5.92 9.08
N VAL A 165 -3.60 -6.42 9.89
CA VAL A 165 -3.71 -7.76 10.50
C VAL A 165 -5.01 -7.90 11.29
N LYS A 166 -5.45 -6.85 12.01
CA LYS A 166 -6.73 -6.85 12.70
C LYS A 166 -7.93 -6.91 11.74
N GLN A 167 -7.91 -6.13 10.66
CA GLN A 167 -8.96 -6.14 9.63
C GLN A 167 -9.02 -7.48 8.89
N LEU A 168 -7.87 -8.02 8.48
CA LEU A 168 -7.73 -9.29 7.75
C LEU A 168 -8.13 -10.51 8.57
N ARG A 169 -8.05 -10.47 9.91
CA ARG A 169 -8.64 -11.54 10.75
C ARG A 169 -10.16 -11.50 10.78
N THR A 170 -10.74 -10.32 10.59
CA THR A 170 -12.19 -10.11 10.65
C THR A 170 -12.82 -10.35 9.28
N LYS A 171 -12.16 -9.93 8.20
CA LYS A 171 -12.57 -10.20 6.83
C LYS A 171 -12.00 -11.57 6.40
N ARG A 172 -12.84 -12.50 5.95
CA ARG A 172 -12.39 -13.80 5.39
C ARG A 172 -11.69 -13.58 4.04
N THR A 173 -10.44 -13.12 4.07
CA THR A 173 -9.67 -12.83 2.85
C THR A 173 -9.33 -14.07 2.05
N ASP A 174 -9.35 -15.24 2.68
CA ASP A 174 -9.21 -16.55 2.03
C ASP A 174 -10.29 -16.82 0.95
N LEU A 175 -11.47 -16.20 1.08
CA LEU A 175 -12.56 -16.31 0.09
C LEU A 175 -12.55 -15.17 -0.95
N MET A 176 -11.58 -14.25 -0.86
CA MET A 176 -11.49 -13.10 -1.73
C MET A 176 -10.58 -13.43 -2.92
N ASN A 177 -11.09 -13.26 -4.13
CA ASN A 177 -10.33 -13.39 -5.36
C ASN A 177 -10.24 -12.03 -6.05
N LEU A 178 -9.06 -11.71 -6.57
CA LEU A 178 -8.82 -10.52 -7.37
C LEU A 178 -9.16 -10.82 -8.84
N TYR A 179 -10.24 -10.22 -9.34
CA TYR A 179 -10.73 -10.46 -10.71
C TYR A 179 -10.11 -9.54 -11.74
N ASP A 180 -10.11 -8.24 -11.45
CA ASP A 180 -9.56 -7.22 -12.33
C ASP A 180 -9.03 -6.04 -11.53
N ILE A 181 -8.13 -5.29 -12.16
CA ILE A 181 -7.63 -4.00 -11.66
C ILE A 181 -7.76 -2.98 -12.79
N GLU A 182 -8.62 -1.99 -12.56
CA GLU A 182 -8.79 -0.84 -13.42
C GLU A 182 -7.91 0.30 -12.90
N VAL A 183 -7.02 0.83 -13.74
CA VAL A 183 -6.19 2.00 -13.39
C VAL A 183 -6.72 3.22 -14.12
N LEU A 184 -7.07 4.23 -13.34
CA LEU A 184 -7.68 5.48 -13.79
C LEU A 184 -6.80 6.64 -13.34
N SER A 185 -6.60 7.62 -14.21
CA SER A 185 -6.14 8.94 -13.80
C SER A 185 -7.23 9.66 -12.99
N MET A 186 -6.86 10.68 -12.22
CA MET A 186 -7.85 11.49 -11.49
C MET A 186 -8.92 12.10 -12.40
N ALA A 187 -8.56 12.52 -13.62
CA ALA A 187 -9.50 13.07 -14.59
C ALA A 187 -10.52 12.02 -15.08
N GLU A 188 -10.08 10.76 -15.27
CA GLU A 188 -10.96 9.66 -15.69
C GLU A 188 -11.86 9.21 -14.55
N MET A 189 -11.37 9.20 -13.31
CA MET A 189 -12.17 8.87 -12.13
C MET A 189 -13.28 9.91 -11.91
N GLU A 190 -12.98 11.21 -12.01
CA GLU A 190 -14.00 12.25 -11.91
C GLU A 190 -15.09 12.13 -12.99
N LYS A 191 -14.72 11.64 -14.18
CA LYS A 191 -15.65 11.40 -15.28
C LYS A 191 -16.49 10.13 -15.08
N LYS A 192 -15.92 9.05 -14.54
CA LYS A 192 -16.61 7.75 -14.37
C LYS A 192 -17.40 7.64 -13.06
N TYR A 193 -16.80 8.08 -11.96
CA TYR A 193 -17.29 7.85 -10.60
C TYR A 193 -17.67 9.14 -9.87
N GLY A 194 -17.43 10.30 -10.47
CA GLY A 194 -17.70 11.60 -9.87
C GLY A 194 -16.60 12.00 -8.88
N LYS A 195 -16.94 12.88 -7.93
CA LYS A 195 -15.94 13.46 -7.02
C LYS A 195 -15.35 12.36 -6.12
N PRO A 196 -14.01 12.33 -5.93
CA PRO A 196 -13.39 11.40 -4.99
C PRO A 196 -14.02 11.52 -3.59
N PRO A 197 -14.21 10.41 -2.87
CA PRO A 197 -14.64 10.44 -1.47
C PRO A 197 -13.77 11.39 -0.64
N ALA A 198 -14.41 12.33 0.07
CA ALA A 198 -13.70 13.35 0.87
C ALA A 198 -12.75 12.75 1.92
N ARG A 199 -13.07 11.55 2.40
CA ARG A 199 -12.26 10.73 3.33
C ARG A 199 -10.86 10.41 2.82
N LEU A 200 -10.64 10.41 1.50
CA LEU A 200 -9.31 10.18 0.92
C LEU A 200 -8.41 11.44 0.98
N GLY A 201 -8.90 12.57 1.48
CA GLY A 201 -8.11 13.81 1.60
C GLY A 201 -7.64 14.36 0.26
N LEU A 202 -8.23 13.90 -0.85
CA LEU A 202 -7.82 14.21 -2.22
C LEU A 202 -8.14 15.64 -2.67
N GLY A 203 -8.84 16.42 -1.85
CA GLY A 203 -9.31 17.77 -2.19
C GLY A 203 -8.20 18.75 -2.58
N SER A 204 -6.95 18.47 -2.21
CA SER A 204 -5.77 19.24 -2.61
C SER A 204 -4.78 18.46 -3.49
N LEU A 205 -5.03 17.17 -3.72
CA LEU A 205 -4.17 16.24 -4.47
C LEU A 205 -4.73 16.05 -5.89
N ARG A 206 -4.74 17.13 -6.68
CA ARG A 206 -5.05 17.10 -8.12
C ARG A 206 -3.76 17.11 -8.95
N ASP A 207 -2.76 16.38 -8.50
CA ASP A 207 -1.51 16.23 -9.25
C ASP A 207 -1.73 15.28 -10.43
N PRO A 208 -1.20 15.61 -11.63
CA PRO A 208 -1.30 14.74 -12.82
C PRO A 208 -0.54 13.41 -12.64
N ASP A 209 0.28 13.29 -11.61
CA ASP A 209 1.03 12.08 -11.27
C ASP A 209 0.26 11.14 -10.32
N ILE A 210 -1.02 11.43 -10.02
CA ILE A 210 -1.85 10.59 -9.16
C ILE A 210 -2.71 9.66 -10.00
N TYR A 211 -2.56 8.37 -9.69
CA TYR A 211 -3.32 7.29 -10.31
C TYR A 211 -4.15 6.57 -9.25
N LEU A 212 -5.32 6.14 -9.65
CA LEU A 212 -6.26 5.41 -8.82
C LEU A 212 -6.42 4.01 -9.42
N ALA A 213 -6.08 2.99 -8.64
CA ALA A 213 -6.23 1.60 -9.02
C ALA A 213 -7.44 1.01 -8.27
N VAL A 214 -8.47 0.61 -9.01
CA VAL A 214 -9.65 -0.07 -8.47
C VAL A 214 -9.52 -1.56 -8.74
N GLY A 215 -9.24 -2.34 -7.70
CA GLY A 215 -9.28 -3.79 -7.72
C GLY A 215 -10.67 -4.32 -7.39
N ASN A 216 -11.17 -5.27 -8.18
CA ASN A 216 -12.39 -6.01 -7.87
C ASN A 216 -12.05 -7.27 -7.06
N LEU A 217 -12.36 -7.24 -5.76
CA LEU A 217 -12.20 -8.32 -4.80
C LEU A 217 -13.55 -9.02 -4.55
N SER A 218 -13.81 -10.12 -5.25
CA SER A 218 -15.07 -10.89 -5.10
C SER A 218 -16.36 -10.05 -5.15
N GLY A 219 -16.39 -9.01 -5.99
CA GLY A 219 -17.54 -8.11 -6.13
C GLY A 219 -17.47 -6.83 -5.29
N HIS A 220 -16.42 -6.66 -4.48
CA HIS A 220 -16.14 -5.43 -3.73
C HIS A 220 -15.01 -4.62 -4.38
N ALA A 221 -15.13 -3.30 -4.36
CA ALA A 221 -14.16 -2.41 -4.99
C ALA A 221 -13.12 -1.94 -3.96
N ALA A 222 -11.91 -2.49 -4.05
CA ALA A 222 -10.76 -2.02 -3.29
C ALA A 222 -9.98 -0.98 -4.11
N ILE A 223 -9.87 0.23 -3.59
CA ILE A 223 -9.27 1.39 -4.24
C ILE A 223 -7.93 1.69 -3.57
N LEU A 224 -6.87 1.67 -4.37
CA LEU A 224 -5.54 2.13 -4.00
C LEU A 224 -5.19 3.42 -4.75
N LEU A 225 -4.54 4.34 -4.05
CA LEU A 225 -4.06 5.58 -4.66
C LEU A 225 -2.54 5.60 -4.70
N PHE A 226 -2.05 5.90 -5.90
CA PHE A 226 -0.64 5.90 -6.24
C PHE A 226 -0.18 7.28 -6.62
N ARG A 227 1.06 7.59 -6.24
CA ARG A 227 1.84 8.68 -6.80
C ARG A 227 2.89 8.07 -7.71
N ALA A 228 2.89 8.43 -8.98
CA ALA A 228 3.81 7.92 -9.99
C ALA A 228 4.48 9.07 -10.77
N PRO A 229 5.37 9.85 -10.11
CA PRO A 229 6.12 10.90 -10.77
C PRO A 229 7.05 10.30 -11.83
N ILE A 230 7.32 11.08 -12.88
CA ILE A 230 8.25 10.68 -13.95
C ILE A 230 9.63 10.36 -13.35
N GLY A 231 10.14 9.16 -13.64
CA GLY A 231 11.48 8.71 -13.22
C GLY A 231 11.55 8.06 -11.85
N THR A 232 10.42 7.93 -11.13
CA THR A 232 10.33 7.21 -9.85
C THR A 232 9.30 6.09 -9.91
N PRO A 233 9.52 4.97 -9.19
CA PRO A 233 8.54 3.90 -9.15
C PRO A 233 7.23 4.40 -8.53
N PRO A 234 6.07 3.90 -9.00
CA PRO A 234 4.79 4.25 -8.41
C PRO A 234 4.76 3.78 -6.96
N LYS A 235 4.27 4.64 -6.05
CA LYS A 235 4.08 4.25 -4.66
C LYS A 235 2.67 4.56 -4.18
N ALA A 236 2.06 3.59 -3.52
CA ALA A 236 0.75 3.76 -2.91
C ALA A 236 0.84 4.60 -1.63
N PHE A 237 -0.11 5.50 -1.43
CA PHE A 237 -0.20 6.35 -0.24
C PHE A 237 -1.58 6.31 0.42
N ALA A 238 -2.58 5.72 -0.21
CA ALA A 238 -3.89 5.51 0.42
C ALA A 238 -4.60 4.23 -0.07
N TYR A 239 -5.46 3.67 0.78
CA TYR A 239 -6.29 2.48 0.51
C TYR A 239 -7.71 2.66 1.07
N THR A 240 -8.71 2.19 0.32
CA THR A 240 -10.09 2.01 0.81
C THR A 240 -10.79 0.79 0.18
N ASP A 241 -11.69 0.10 0.88
CA ASP A 241 -12.48 -1.09 0.44
C ASP A 241 -13.91 -1.13 1.01
#